data_AF-X5ZA19-F1
#
_entry.id   AF-X5ZA19-F1
#
_cell.length_a   1.000
_cell.length_b   1.000
_cell.length_c   1.000
_cell.angle_alpha   90.00
_cell.angle_beta   90.00
_cell.angle_gamma   90.00
#
_symmetry.space_group_name_H-M   'P 1'
#
loop_
_entity.id
_entity.type
_entity.pdbx_description
1 polymer ?
#
loop_
_entity_poly.entity_id
_entity_poly.type
_entity_poly.pdbx_seq_one_letter_code
_entity_poly.pdbx_strand_id
1 'polypeptide(L)' 'MEKLDGTDAFTISNEYRRPNNAVLVVAGDAEPETVKALAAKTYGKLRAGRTCHRATDRRARLVEPLSVL' A
#
# COMPACT_ATOMS: atom_id res chain seq x y z
N MET A 1 4.35 -25.91 -6.29
CA MET A 1 3.50 -24.71 -6.18
C MET A 1 2.93 -24.73 -4.78
N GLU A 2 3.39 -23.81 -3.93
CA GLU A 2 3.01 -23.74 -2.52
C GLU A 2 1.52 -23.37 -2.41
N LYS A 3 0.74 -24.12 -1.61
CA LYS A 3 -0.69 -23.87 -1.43
C LYS A 3 -0.85 -22.77 -0.38
N LEU A 4 -1.27 -21.59 -0.81
CA LEU A 4 -1.79 -20.57 0.10
C LEU A 4 -2.98 -21.16 0.85
N ASP A 5 -2.83 -21.36 2.16
CA ASP A 5 -3.98 -21.66 3.00
C ASP A 5 -4.79 -20.37 3.27
N GLY A 6 -6.03 -20.52 3.74
CA GLY A 6 -6.91 -19.37 3.97
C GLY A 6 -6.39 -18.37 5.03
N THR A 7 -5.52 -18.84 5.92
CA THR A 7 -4.88 -18.05 6.97
C THR A 7 -3.78 -17.16 6.40
N ASP A 8 -3.01 -17.68 5.43
CA ASP A 8 -1.99 -16.92 4.69
C ASP A 8 -2.62 -15.81 3.87
N ALA A 9 -3.71 -16.10 3.16
CA ALA A 9 -4.44 -15.10 2.37
C ALA A 9 -4.98 -13.96 3.24
N PHE A 10 -5.48 -14.27 4.44
CA PHE A 10 -5.94 -13.28 5.41
C PHE A 10 -4.78 -12.43 5.96
N THR A 11 -3.66 -13.07 6.28
CA THR A 11 -2.45 -12.42 6.82
C THR A 11 -1.87 -11.42 5.82
N ILE A 12 -1.70 -11.84 4.55
CA ILE A 12 -1.23 -10.98 3.46
C ILE A 12 -2.23 -9.83 3.21
N SER A 13 -3.53 -10.11 3.20
CA SER A 13 -4.55 -9.07 2.96
C SER A 13 -4.52 -7.98 4.03
N ASN A 14 -4.40 -8.37 5.29
CA ASN A 14 -4.38 -7.44 6.42
C ASN A 14 -3.11 -6.57 6.48
N GLU A 15 -2.00 -7.08 5.97
CA GLU A 15 -0.72 -6.38 5.96
C GLU A 15 -0.63 -5.32 4.86
N TYR A 16 -1.04 -5.64 3.63
CA TYR A 16 -0.81 -4.76 2.48
C TYR A 16 -1.95 -3.79 2.14
N ARG A 17 -3.20 -4.08 2.56
CA ARG A 17 -4.38 -3.23 2.28
C ARG A 17 -4.63 -2.18 3.37
N ARG A 18 -3.60 -1.46 3.78
CA ARG A 18 -3.66 -0.40 4.81
C ARG A 18 -3.67 1.01 4.18
N PRO A 19 -4.29 2.02 4.83
CA PRO A 19 -4.46 3.35 4.23
C PRO A 19 -3.16 4.06 3.84
N ASN A 20 -2.08 3.82 4.58
CA ASN A 20 -0.75 4.37 4.30
C ASN A 20 -0.04 3.72 3.08
N ASN A 21 -0.65 2.70 2.46
CA ASN A 21 -0.17 2.01 1.26
C ASN A 21 -1.26 1.96 0.16
N ALA A 22 -2.25 2.86 0.20
CA ALA A 22 -3.36 2.88 -0.74
C ALA A 22 -3.56 4.28 -1.35
N VAL A 23 -4.07 4.33 -2.57
CA VAL A 23 -4.52 5.56 -3.25
C VAL A 23 -5.96 5.36 -3.69
N LEU A 24 -6.79 6.39 -3.47
CA LEU A 24 -8.16 6.46 -3.98
C LEU A 24 -8.15 7.34 -5.24
N VAL A 25 -8.65 6.79 -6.35
CA VAL A 25 -8.84 7.53 -7.60
C VAL A 25 -10.34 7.62 -7.88
N VAL A 26 -10.83 8.83 -8.14
CA VAL A 26 -12.21 9.11 -8.54
C VAL A 26 -12.18 9.87 -9.85
N ALA A 27 -12.95 9.43 -10.85
CA ALA A 27 -12.96 10.01 -12.18
C ALA A 27 -14.40 10.12 -12.72
N GLY A 28 -14.66 11.18 -13.49
CA GLY A 28 -15.98 11.50 -14.02
C GLY A 28 -16.49 12.84 -13.50
N ASP A 29 -17.81 12.98 -13.43
CA ASP A 29 -18.48 14.13 -12.82
C ASP A 29 -18.39 14.04 -11.29
N ALA A 30 -17.29 14.55 -10.74
CA ALA A 30 -16.98 14.46 -9.32
C ALA A 30 -16.51 15.82 -8.81
N GLU A 31 -17.23 16.37 -7.84
CA GLU A 31 -16.83 17.58 -7.13
C GLU A 31 -15.72 17.26 -6.11
N PRO A 32 -14.50 17.81 -6.25
CA PRO A 32 -13.35 17.43 -5.43
C PRO A 32 -13.58 17.57 -3.92
N GLU A 33 -14.27 18.62 -3.48
CA GLU A 33 -14.52 18.85 -2.06
C GLU A 33 -15.52 17.85 -1.48
N THR A 34 -16.55 17.50 -2.25
CA THR A 34 -17.49 16.44 -1.89
C THR A 34 -16.78 15.09 -1.76
N VAL A 35 -15.89 14.77 -2.71
CA VAL A 35 -15.10 13.53 -2.67
C VAL A 35 -14.19 13.50 -1.44
N LYS A 36 -13.50 14.59 -1.12
CA LYS A 36 -12.66 14.69 0.09
C LYS A 36 -13.48 14.47 1.37
N ALA A 37 -14.65 15.11 1.49
CA ALA A 37 -15.52 14.97 2.65
C ALA A 37 -16.01 13.53 2.84
N LEU A 38 -16.42 12.88 1.75
CA LEU A 38 -16.85 11.46 1.77
C LEU A 38 -15.70 10.51 2.07
N ALA A 39 -14.52 10.76 1.50
CA ALA A 39 -13.31 9.98 1.77
C ALA A 39 -12.89 10.09 3.25
N ALA A 40 -12.93 11.29 3.84
CA ALA A 40 -12.66 11.49 5.25
C ALA A 40 -13.70 10.77 6.14
N LYS A 41 -14.99 10.88 5.80
CA LYS A 41 -16.09 10.23 6.55
C LYS A 41 -16.00 8.70 6.52
N THR A 42 -15.53 8.13 5.41
CA THR A 42 -15.53 6.69 5.15
C THR A 42 -14.20 6.07 5.55
N TYR A 43 -13.10 6.55 4.98
CA TYR A 43 -11.76 5.97 5.12
C TYR A 43 -10.94 6.63 6.23
N GLY A 44 -11.28 7.85 6.67
CA GLY A 44 -10.58 8.51 7.79
C GLY A 44 -10.69 7.80 9.14
N LYS A 45 -11.61 6.83 9.24
CA LYS A 45 -11.78 5.95 10.41
C LYS A 45 -10.79 4.79 10.44
N LEU A 46 -10.15 4.49 9.31
CA LEU A 46 -9.22 3.36 9.21
C LEU A 46 -7.91 3.72 9.88
N ARG A 47 -7.45 2.86 10.79
CA ARG A 47 -6.12 2.99 11.40
C ARG A 47 -5.05 2.79 10.33
N ALA A 48 -4.07 3.69 10.31
CA ALA A 48 -2.86 3.48 9.54
C ALA A 48 -2.23 2.12 9.87
N GLY A 49 -1.67 1.46 8.86
CA GLY A 49 -0.88 0.25 9.06
C GLY A 49 0.44 0.55 9.75
N ARG A 50 1.25 -0.49 9.95
CA ARG A 50 2.66 -0.27 10.31
C ARG A 50 3.28 0.65 9.27
N THR A 51 4.12 1.59 9.72
CA THR A 51 4.93 2.41 8.82
C THR A 51 5.71 1.46 7.94
N CYS A 52 5.37 1.37 6.66
CA CYS A 52 6.22 0.70 5.70
C CYS A 52 7.56 1.43 5.79
N HIS A 53 8.63 0.69 6.11
CA HIS A 53 9.96 1.26 5.98
C HIS A 53 10.03 1.80 4.56
N ARG A 54 10.19 3.12 4.45
CA ARG A 54 10.30 3.83 3.18
C ARG A 54 11.22 3.00 2.28
N ALA A 55 10.97 3.01 0.97
CA ALA A 55 11.84 2.41 -0.04
C ALA A 55 13.29 2.96 -0.07
N THR A 56 13.76 3.61 1.00
CA THR A 56 15.17 3.88 1.28
C THR A 56 15.99 2.61 1.44
N ASP A 57 15.39 1.46 1.79
CA ASP A 57 16.14 0.21 1.93
C ASP A 57 16.37 -0.54 0.60
N ARG A 58 15.55 -0.30 -0.43
CA ARG A 58 15.69 -1.01 -1.73
C ARG A 58 16.71 -0.37 -2.69
N ARG A 59 17.11 0.88 -2.45
CA ARG A 59 18.21 1.51 -3.21
C ARG A 59 19.59 0.97 -2.84
N ALA A 60 19.74 0.43 -1.62
CA ALA A 60 20.99 -0.15 -1.16
C ALA A 60 21.28 -1.55 -1.76
N ARG A 61 20.29 -2.22 -2.35
CA ARG A 61 20.41 -3.63 -2.81
C ARG A 61 20.61 -3.81 -4.32
N LEU A 62 20.67 -2.71 -5.10
CA LEU A 62 20.73 -2.74 -6.56
C LEU A 62 22.02 -2.15 -7.14
N VAL A 63 23.06 -2.02 -6.32
CA VAL A 63 24.44 -1.73 -6.77
C VAL A 63 25.34 -2.88 -6.32
N GLU A 64 25.17 -4.05 -6.93
CA GLU A 64 26.30 -4.97 -7.09
C GLU A 64 27.22 -4.34 -8.16
N PRO A 65 28.50 -4.06 -7.89
CA PRO A 65 29.41 -3.65 -8.96
C PRO A 65 29.57 -4.82 -9.91
N LEU A 66 29.26 -4.57 -11.19
CA LEU A 66 29.57 -5.45 -12.30
C LEU A 66 31.09 -5.69 -12.32
N SER A 67 31.55 -6.70 -11.60
CA SER A 67 32.93 -7.13 -11.59
C SER A 67 33.12 -7.94 -12.86
N VAL A 68 33.64 -7.24 -13.87
CA VAL A 68 34.20 -7.81 -15.09
C VAL A 68 35.34 -8.73 -14.71
N LEU A 69 35.17 -10.03 -14.93
CA LEU A 69 36.21 -10.96 -15.37
C LEU A 69 35.58 -12.27 -15.88
#